data_AF-A0A7X0IAL1-F1
#
_entry.id   AF-A0A7X0IAL1-F1
#
_cell.length_a   1.000
_cell.length_b   1.000
_cell.length_c   1.000
_cell.angle_alpha   90.00
_cell.angle_beta   90.00
_cell.angle_gamma   90.00
#
_symmetry.space_group_name_H-M   'P 1'
#
loop_
_entity.id
_entity.type
_entity.pdbx_description
1 polymer ?
#
loop_
_entity_poly.entity_id
_entity_poly.type
_entity_poly.pdbx_seq_one_letter_code
_entity_poly.pdbx_strand_id
1 'polypeptide(L)'
;MTCEEVRMSLGAHILGALEPQEAVLVEAHLATCADCRAELEELGGLTAMLAKVEEQDIEQVGRPPQAVLDRLIATSVRRRRLNRAVLGLAASLVVAALGGAAFVGLTGDGPGSDAAGAPAALSQATPAPSAEAYGSARDSAEQPMLATGEPVPGSPPPEAATTAESPELRKNAARTLTGEQDGVRADLTLTSRGPEGTAIVVRLSGVPDGTSCRVTAVGLDGTRAPAGGWTADKADYHGGTATFTGQTELTAESIEGFDISTSTGRRLLWLPLRS
;
A
#
# COMPACT_ATOMS: atom_id res chain seq x y z
N MET A 1 20.58 0.33 32.12
CA MET A 1 19.34 -0.34 31.68
C MET A 1 18.43 -0.51 32.88
N THR A 2 17.17 -0.11 32.72
CA THR A 2 16.12 -0.35 33.71
C THR A 2 15.56 -1.77 33.57
N CYS A 3 14.82 -2.25 34.58
CA CYS A 3 14.17 -3.56 34.49
C CYS A 3 13.12 -3.60 33.36
N GLU A 4 12.41 -2.50 33.13
CA GLU A 4 11.39 -2.40 32.08
C GLU A 4 11.99 -2.57 30.68
N GLU A 5 13.09 -1.86 30.40
CA GLU A 5 13.84 -2.00 29.14
C GLU A 5 14.32 -3.43 28.93
N VAL A 6 14.90 -4.05 29.97
CA VAL A 6 15.42 -5.42 29.87
C VAL A 6 14.29 -6.42 29.61
N ARG A 7 13.15 -6.29 30.31
CA ARG A 7 11.98 -7.17 30.12
C ARG A 7 11.45 -7.15 28.69
N MET A 8 11.41 -5.98 28.05
CA MET A 8 11.02 -5.86 26.64
C MET A 8 12.02 -6.55 25.71
N SER A 9 13.32 -6.51 26.05
CA SER A 9 14.39 -7.12 25.24
C SER A 9 14.62 -8.62 25.51
N LEU A 10 14.06 -9.23 26.57
CA LEU A 10 14.31 -10.64 26.93
C LEU A 10 13.93 -11.63 25.81
N GLY A 11 12.82 -11.39 25.11
CA GLY A 11 12.37 -12.24 24.00
C GLY A 11 13.34 -12.22 22.82
N ALA A 12 13.86 -11.05 22.46
CA ALA A 12 14.85 -10.94 21.41
C ALA A 12 16.23 -11.45 21.88
N HIS A 13 16.57 -11.30 23.15
CA HIS A 13 17.80 -11.85 23.74
C HIS A 13 17.81 -13.39 23.67
N ILE A 14 16.75 -14.07 24.11
CA ILE A 14 16.68 -15.53 24.12
C ILE A 14 16.62 -16.14 22.70
N LEU A 15 16.08 -15.40 21.73
CA LEU A 15 16.08 -15.79 20.31
C LEU A 15 17.38 -15.43 19.59
N GLY A 16 18.34 -14.77 20.28
CA GLY A 16 19.60 -14.33 19.67
C GLY A 16 19.45 -13.22 18.63
N ALA A 17 18.35 -12.45 18.69
CA ALA A 17 18.00 -11.39 17.74
C ALA A 17 18.41 -9.99 18.20
N LEU A 18 19.07 -9.87 19.36
CA LEU A 18 19.57 -8.60 19.89
C LEU A 18 20.87 -8.18 19.21
N GLU A 19 21.10 -6.87 19.11
CA GLU A 19 22.39 -6.36 18.68
C GLU A 19 23.48 -6.71 19.72
N PRO A 20 24.73 -6.99 19.32
CA PRO A 20 25.78 -7.45 20.24
C PRO A 20 26.04 -6.50 21.41
N GLN A 21 25.90 -5.19 21.18
CA GLN A 21 26.13 -4.16 22.20
C GLN A 21 24.99 -4.13 23.23
N GLU A 22 23.75 -4.33 22.79
CA GLU A 22 22.57 -4.41 23.65
C GLU A 22 22.58 -5.72 24.47
N ALA A 23 23.01 -6.83 23.87
CA ALA A 23 23.10 -8.12 24.56
C ALA A 23 24.01 -8.06 25.79
N VAL A 24 25.15 -7.38 25.69
CA VAL A 24 26.06 -7.17 26.83
C VAL A 24 25.39 -6.37 27.96
N LEU A 25 24.57 -5.38 27.64
CA LEU A 25 23.84 -4.59 28.64
C LEU A 25 22.76 -5.43 29.35
N VAL A 26 22.05 -6.27 28.59
CA VAL A 26 21.06 -7.20 29.12
C VAL A 26 21.73 -8.24 30.02
N GLU A 27 22.81 -8.87 29.58
CA GLU A 27 23.57 -9.85 30.37
C GLU A 27 24.12 -9.25 31.67
N ALA A 28 24.67 -8.03 31.61
CA ALA A 28 25.14 -7.33 32.79
C ALA A 28 24.00 -7.06 33.80
N HIS A 29 22.79 -6.76 33.32
CA HIS A 29 21.62 -6.60 34.18
C HIS A 29 21.18 -7.95 34.79
N LEU A 30 21.08 -9.01 33.98
CA LEU A 30 20.71 -10.35 34.43
C LEU A 30 21.65 -10.91 35.50
N ALA A 31 22.93 -10.53 35.48
CA ALA A 31 23.90 -10.91 36.51
C ALA A 31 23.54 -10.36 37.90
N THR A 32 22.73 -9.30 37.99
CA THR A 32 22.43 -8.60 39.25
C THR A 32 20.95 -8.61 39.62
N CYS A 33 20.04 -8.87 38.67
CA CYS A 33 18.60 -8.87 38.90
C CYS A 33 18.05 -10.31 38.93
N ALA A 34 17.37 -10.69 40.02
CA ALA A 34 16.77 -12.02 40.15
C ALA A 34 15.42 -12.12 39.40
N ASP A 35 14.62 -11.05 39.40
CA ASP A 35 13.29 -11.05 38.78
C ASP A 35 13.38 -11.21 37.26
N CYS A 36 14.28 -10.47 36.61
CA CYS A 36 14.50 -10.60 35.15
C CYS A 36 15.06 -11.98 34.76
N ARG A 37 15.82 -12.65 35.65
CA ARG A 37 16.26 -14.04 35.40
C ARG A 37 15.10 -15.03 35.49
N ALA A 38 14.22 -14.87 36.47
CA ALA A 38 13.03 -15.72 36.59
C ALA A 38 12.13 -15.60 35.36
N GLU A 39 11.96 -14.39 34.82
CA GLU A 39 11.21 -14.17 33.58
C GLU A 39 11.89 -14.80 32.36
N LEU A 40 13.22 -14.71 32.26
CA LEU A 40 13.96 -15.37 31.18
C LEU A 40 13.78 -16.90 31.21
N GLU A 41 13.73 -17.50 32.41
CA GLU A 41 13.46 -18.93 32.60
C GLU A 41 12.03 -19.31 32.17
N GLU A 42 11.02 -18.48 32.49
CA GLU A 42 9.64 -18.66 32.04
C GLU A 42 9.54 -18.68 30.50
N LEU A 43 10.24 -17.75 29.84
CA LEU A 43 10.31 -17.68 28.37
C LEU A 43 11.07 -18.86 27.75
N GLY A 44 12.05 -19.44 28.45
CA GLY A 44 12.82 -20.59 27.99
C GLY A 44 11.97 -21.83 27.70
N GLY A 45 10.83 -21.99 28.36
CA GLY A 45 9.88 -23.07 28.06
C GLY A 45 9.27 -22.96 26.66
N LEU A 46 9.02 -21.73 26.19
CA LEU A 46 8.43 -21.45 24.87
C LEU A 46 9.45 -21.67 23.74
N THR A 47 10.71 -21.29 23.96
CA THR A 47 11.77 -21.48 22.94
C THR A 47 12.05 -22.96 22.69
N ALA A 48 11.93 -23.81 23.72
CA ALA A 48 12.00 -25.26 23.55
C ALA A 48 10.88 -25.84 22.66
N MET A 49 9.71 -25.20 22.61
CA MET A 49 8.64 -25.57 21.67
C MET A 49 8.93 -25.06 20.26
N LEU A 50 9.42 -23.83 20.13
CA LEU A 50 9.83 -23.27 18.83
C LEU A 50 10.98 -24.05 18.19
N ALA A 51 11.88 -24.63 19.00
CA ALA A 51 12.96 -25.48 18.52
C ALA A 51 12.50 -26.78 17.84
N LYS A 52 11.22 -27.14 17.95
CA LYS A 52 10.64 -28.30 17.25
C LYS A 52 10.25 -28.00 15.80
N VAL A 53 10.25 -26.74 15.40
CA VAL A 53 9.92 -26.34 14.02
C VAL A 53 11.15 -26.62 13.16
N GLU A 54 10.99 -27.49 12.17
CA GLU A 54 12.05 -27.76 11.20
C GLU A 54 11.97 -26.77 10.04
N GLU A 55 13.06 -26.62 9.28
CA GLU A 55 13.11 -25.74 8.11
C GLU A 55 12.03 -26.11 7.07
N GLN A 56 11.72 -27.40 6.94
CA GLN A 56 10.69 -27.91 6.04
C GLN A 56 9.28 -27.43 6.42
N ASP A 57 8.99 -27.28 7.71
CA ASP A 57 7.70 -26.76 8.19
C ASP A 57 7.52 -25.28 7.81
N ILE A 58 8.61 -24.51 7.85
CA ILE A 58 8.63 -23.08 7.49
C ILE A 58 8.41 -22.93 5.97
N GLU A 59 9.09 -23.74 5.15
CA GLU A 59 8.90 -23.74 3.70
C GLU A 59 7.47 -24.11 3.30
N GLN A 60 6.84 -25.02 4.05
CA GLN A 60 5.47 -25.46 3.77
C GLN A 60 4.43 -24.39 4.08
N VAL A 61 4.60 -23.61 5.15
CA VAL A 61 3.71 -22.49 5.50
C VAL A 61 3.86 -21.32 4.53
N GLY A 62 5.09 -21.05 4.06
CA GLY A 62 5.37 -19.96 3.12
C GLY A 62 4.88 -20.17 1.69
N ARG A 63 4.53 -21.42 1.32
CA ARG A 63 4.12 -21.75 -0.04
C ARG A 63 2.61 -21.63 -0.22
N PRO A 64 2.10 -20.78 -1.13
CA PRO A 64 0.68 -20.77 -1.43
C PRO A 64 0.23 -22.14 -1.98
N PRO A 65 -1.02 -22.57 -1.73
CA PRO A 65 -1.52 -23.86 -2.19
C PRO A 65 -1.31 -23.99 -3.71
N GLN A 66 -0.61 -25.04 -4.14
CA GLN A 66 -0.25 -25.26 -5.56
C GLN A 66 -1.49 -25.21 -6.48
N ALA A 67 -2.64 -25.70 -6.00
CA ALA A 67 -3.90 -25.66 -6.71
C ALA A 67 -4.38 -24.24 -7.09
N VAL A 68 -4.05 -23.22 -6.27
CA VAL A 68 -4.41 -21.82 -6.56
C VAL A 68 -3.49 -21.26 -7.64
N LEU A 69 -2.18 -21.52 -7.54
CA LEU A 69 -1.20 -21.08 -8.53
C LEU A 69 -1.49 -21.72 -9.90
N ASP A 70 -1.77 -23.03 -9.93
CA ASP A 70 -2.12 -23.76 -11.14
C ASP A 70 -3.39 -23.21 -11.79
N ARG A 71 -4.39 -22.83 -10.98
CA ARG A 71 -5.63 -22.22 -11.48
C ARG A 71 -5.38 -20.83 -12.09
N LEU A 72 -4.50 -20.02 -11.51
CA LEU A 72 -4.12 -18.71 -12.04
C LEU A 72 -3.31 -18.84 -13.35
N ILE A 73 -2.38 -19.81 -13.42
CA ILE A 73 -1.62 -20.09 -14.64
C ILE A 73 -2.57 -20.60 -15.73
N ALA A 74 -3.44 -21.56 -15.42
CA ALA A 74 -4.38 -22.13 -16.39
C ALA A 74 -5.36 -21.08 -16.94
N THR A 75 -5.88 -20.20 -16.08
CA THR A 75 -6.79 -19.11 -16.52
C THR A 75 -6.07 -18.09 -17.40
N SER A 76 -4.82 -17.72 -17.07
CA SER A 76 -4.02 -16.79 -17.89
C SER A 76 -3.67 -17.38 -19.28
N VAL A 77 -3.29 -18.66 -19.35
CA VAL A 77 -2.99 -19.36 -20.61
C VAL A 77 -4.23 -19.45 -21.49
N ARG A 78 -5.39 -19.77 -20.91
CA ARG A 78 -6.67 -19.82 -21.63
C ARG A 78 -7.02 -18.46 -22.24
N ARG A 79 -6.88 -17.37 -21.47
CA ARG A 79 -7.16 -16.01 -21.95
C ARG A 79 -6.22 -15.59 -23.09
N ARG A 80 -4.93 -15.91 -22.99
CA ARG A 80 -3.95 -15.65 -24.07
C ARG A 80 -4.28 -16.43 -25.36
N ARG A 81 -4.69 -17.69 -25.25
CA ARG A 81 -5.09 -18.52 -26.41
C ARG A 81 -6.35 -17.96 -27.08
N LEU A 82 -7.37 -17.57 -26.29
CA LEU A 82 -8.60 -17.00 -26.82
C LEU A 82 -8.35 -15.66 -27.53
N ASN A 83 -7.56 -14.76 -26.95
CA ASN A 83 -7.23 -13.48 -27.59
C ASN A 83 -6.47 -13.66 -28.91
N ARG A 84 -5.53 -14.63 -28.98
CA ARG A 84 -4.83 -14.95 -30.23
C ARG A 84 -5.76 -15.49 -31.31
N ALA A 85 -6.72 -16.36 -30.93
CA ALA A 85 -7.71 -16.88 -31.87
C ALA A 85 -8.62 -15.76 -32.42
N VAL A 86 -9.07 -14.86 -31.55
CA VAL A 86 -9.88 -13.69 -31.94
C VAL A 86 -9.11 -12.74 -32.87
N LEU A 87 -7.86 -12.43 -32.54
CA LEU A 87 -6.99 -11.61 -33.41
C LEU A 87 -6.75 -12.28 -34.77
N GLY A 88 -6.57 -13.60 -34.80
CA GLY A 88 -6.44 -14.37 -36.05
C GLY A 88 -7.69 -14.29 -36.92
N LEU A 89 -8.87 -14.49 -36.34
CA LEU A 89 -10.16 -14.38 -37.05
C LEU A 89 -10.40 -12.96 -37.59
N ALA A 90 -10.13 -11.93 -36.78
CA ALA A 90 -10.26 -10.55 -37.21
C ALA A 90 -9.31 -10.21 -38.37
N ALA A 91 -8.05 -10.68 -38.31
CA ALA A 91 -7.09 -10.50 -39.41
C ALA A 91 -7.56 -11.22 -40.69
N SER A 92 -8.12 -12.43 -40.60
CA SER A 92 -8.68 -13.15 -41.74
C SER A 92 -9.85 -12.40 -42.40
N LEU A 93 -10.75 -11.79 -41.61
CA LEU A 93 -11.86 -10.99 -42.14
C LEU A 93 -11.37 -9.74 -42.88
N VAL A 94 -10.35 -9.06 -42.37
CA VAL A 94 -9.74 -7.89 -43.03
C VAL A 94 -9.09 -8.29 -44.35
N VAL A 95 -8.33 -9.39 -44.38
CA VAL A 95 -7.70 -9.89 -45.62
C VAL A 95 -8.75 -10.32 -46.64
N ALA A 96 -9.84 -10.99 -46.22
CA ALA A 96 -10.93 -11.37 -47.11
C ALA A 96 -11.69 -10.16 -47.69
N ALA A 97 -11.92 -9.11 -46.89
CA ALA A 97 -12.55 -7.88 -47.35
C ALA A 97 -11.67 -7.11 -48.34
N LEU A 98 -10.37 -6.97 -48.04
CA LEU A 98 -9.41 -6.29 -48.93
C LEU A 98 -9.15 -7.10 -50.21
N GLY A 99 -9.04 -8.42 -50.12
CA GLY A 99 -8.86 -9.31 -51.27
C GLY A 99 -10.11 -9.43 -52.15
N GLY A 100 -11.30 -9.44 -51.55
CA GLY A 100 -12.58 -9.43 -52.26
C GLY A 100 -12.80 -8.13 -53.05
N ALA A 101 -12.44 -6.97 -52.48
CA ALA A 101 -12.51 -5.69 -53.19
C ALA A 101 -11.55 -5.62 -54.39
N ALA A 102 -10.34 -6.18 -54.27
CA ALA A 102 -9.39 -6.26 -55.38
C ALA A 102 -9.87 -7.20 -56.50
N PHE A 103 -10.52 -8.31 -56.16
CA PHE A 103 -11.04 -9.26 -57.15
C PHE A 103 -12.24 -8.71 -57.93
N VAL A 104 -13.15 -7.97 -57.29
CA VAL A 104 -14.29 -7.31 -57.96
C VAL A 104 -13.84 -6.20 -58.91
N GLY A 105 -12.73 -5.52 -58.63
CA GLY A 105 -12.13 -4.51 -59.51
C GLY A 105 -11.51 -5.06 -60.79
N LEU A 106 -11.23 -6.37 -60.88
CA LEU A 106 -10.56 -7.00 -62.02
C LEU A 106 -11.53 -7.64 -63.03
N THR A 107 -12.81 -7.81 -62.70
CA THR A 107 -13.81 -8.46 -63.58
C THR A 107 -14.96 -7.55 -64.02
N GLY A 108 -14.90 -6.24 -63.74
CA GLY A 108 -15.90 -5.25 -64.15
C GLY A 108 -15.43 -4.39 -65.33
N ASP A 109 -15.97 -4.63 -66.53
CA ASP A 109 -15.87 -3.77 -67.71
C ASP A 109 -16.86 -2.58 -67.58
N GLY A 110 -16.44 -1.35 -67.95
CA GLY A 110 -16.98 -0.02 -67.56
C GLY A 110 -18.37 0.43 -68.11
N PRO A 111 -18.70 1.74 -68.30
CA PRO A 111 -17.89 2.98 -68.23
C PRO A 111 -18.54 4.18 -67.46
N GLY A 112 -17.84 5.32 -67.34
CA GLY A 112 -18.48 6.63 -67.06
C GLY A 112 -17.71 7.57 -66.13
N SER A 113 -17.03 8.55 -66.73
CA SER A 113 -16.40 9.70 -66.08
C SER A 113 -17.45 10.65 -65.45
N ASP A 114 -17.23 11.11 -64.21
CA ASP A 114 -17.09 12.55 -63.92
C ASP A 114 -16.62 12.83 -62.49
N ALA A 115 -15.85 13.91 -62.39
CA ALA A 115 -15.08 14.37 -61.24
C ALA A 115 -15.92 15.02 -60.12
N ALA A 116 -15.44 14.93 -58.87
CA ALA A 116 -15.15 16.08 -58.00
C ALA A 116 -14.86 15.64 -56.55
N GLY A 117 -13.80 16.21 -55.96
CA GLY A 117 -13.69 16.36 -54.51
C GLY A 117 -12.51 15.65 -53.83
N ALA A 118 -11.30 16.18 -54.00
CA ALA A 118 -10.27 16.08 -52.95
C ALA A 118 -10.68 17.00 -51.77
N PRO A 119 -10.20 16.75 -50.53
CA PRO A 119 -8.85 17.21 -50.23
C PRO A 119 -8.00 16.30 -49.32
N ALA A 120 -6.70 16.57 -49.44
CA ALA A 120 -5.68 16.57 -48.40
C ALA A 120 -5.30 15.22 -47.75
N ALA A 121 -4.24 14.66 -48.31
CA ALA A 121 -3.29 13.83 -47.59
C ALA A 121 -2.64 14.61 -46.43
N LEU A 122 -2.51 13.97 -45.26
CA LEU A 122 -1.37 14.18 -44.38
C LEU A 122 -0.90 12.83 -43.80
N SER A 123 0.41 12.64 -43.98
CA SER A 123 1.33 11.61 -43.56
C SER A 123 1.02 10.82 -42.28
N GLN A 124 1.23 9.51 -42.38
CA GLN A 124 1.67 8.69 -41.27
C GLN A 124 3.17 8.92 -41.03
N ALA A 125 3.56 9.12 -39.77
CA ALA A 125 4.92 8.89 -39.32
C ALA A 125 4.88 8.24 -37.93
N THR A 126 5.39 7.01 -37.88
CA THR A 126 5.66 6.16 -36.72
C THR A 126 6.56 6.86 -35.69
N PRO A 127 6.43 6.52 -34.39
CA PRO A 127 7.62 6.27 -33.59
C PRO A 127 7.64 4.88 -32.95
N ALA A 128 8.79 4.23 -33.09
CA ALA A 128 9.22 3.03 -32.39
C ALA A 128 9.61 3.35 -30.92
N PRO A 129 9.62 2.36 -30.02
CA PRO A 129 9.99 2.56 -28.62
C PRO A 129 11.52 2.61 -28.45
N SER A 130 12.02 3.67 -27.79
CA SER A 130 13.39 3.73 -27.27
C SER A 130 13.45 3.05 -25.91
N ALA A 131 13.98 1.82 -25.91
CA ALA A 131 14.61 1.23 -24.74
C ALA A 131 16.02 1.83 -24.63
N GLU A 132 16.23 2.73 -23.67
CA GLU A 132 17.57 3.14 -23.28
C GLU A 132 17.98 2.42 -22.01
N ALA A 133 19.08 1.72 -22.18
CA ALA A 133 19.70 0.83 -21.23
C ALA A 133 20.24 1.61 -20.04
N TYR A 134 19.97 1.04 -18.87
CA TYR A 134 20.61 1.32 -17.60
C TYR A 134 22.12 1.12 -17.74
N GLY A 135 22.86 2.24 -17.82
CA GLY A 135 24.31 2.29 -17.80
C GLY A 135 24.83 2.13 -16.38
N SER A 136 25.59 1.05 -16.18
CA SER A 136 26.29 0.71 -14.96
C SER A 136 27.52 1.60 -14.71
N ALA A 137 27.80 1.81 -13.42
CA ALA A 137 29.11 1.70 -12.77
C ALA A 137 29.68 2.99 -12.15
N ARG A 138 29.88 2.88 -10.81
CA ARG A 138 31.14 3.15 -10.05
C ARG A 138 31.63 4.61 -10.04
N ASP A 139 32.22 5.16 -8.99
CA ASP A 139 32.72 4.74 -7.69
C ASP A 139 33.16 6.04 -6.98
N SER A 140 33.18 6.03 -5.65
CA SER A 140 34.04 6.82 -4.75
C SER A 140 34.29 8.33 -5.00
N ALA A 141 33.95 9.15 -4.00
CA ALA A 141 34.92 9.60 -2.99
C ALA A 141 34.58 10.99 -2.43
N GLU A 142 34.59 11.06 -1.10
CA GLU A 142 35.11 12.15 -0.27
C GLU A 142 34.49 13.56 -0.36
N GLN A 143 33.75 13.88 0.71
CA GLN A 143 33.75 15.22 1.33
C GLN A 143 35.21 15.61 1.65
N PRO A 144 35.59 16.91 1.65
CA PRO A 144 35.34 17.69 2.87
C PRO A 144 35.24 19.22 2.67
N MET A 145 34.53 19.89 3.59
CA MET A 145 35.05 20.93 4.50
C MET A 145 34.02 21.98 4.93
N LEU A 146 34.22 22.39 6.17
CA LEU A 146 33.52 23.39 6.94
C LEU A 146 33.41 24.75 6.21
N ALA A 147 32.26 25.39 6.33
CA ALA A 147 32.18 26.85 6.36
C ALA A 147 31.04 27.30 7.28
N THR A 148 31.44 27.93 8.37
CA THR A 148 30.64 28.73 9.31
C THR A 148 29.84 29.81 8.56
N GLY A 149 28.55 29.93 8.87
CA GLY A 149 27.70 31.04 8.43
C GLY A 149 26.50 31.21 9.36
N GLU A 150 26.52 32.31 10.11
CA GLU A 150 25.51 32.78 11.07
C GLU A 150 24.10 33.00 10.48
N PRO A 151 23.05 33.12 11.33
CA PRO A 151 21.64 33.04 10.92
C PRO A 151 21.11 34.36 10.35
N VAL A 152 20.42 34.30 9.21
CA VAL A 152 19.65 35.42 8.66
C VAL A 152 18.21 35.39 9.21
N PRO A 153 17.75 36.43 9.93
CA PRO A 153 16.34 36.56 10.30
C PRO A 153 15.56 37.24 9.17
N GLY A 154 14.38 36.70 8.86
CA GLY A 154 13.38 37.38 8.03
C GLY A 154 13.14 36.70 6.68
N SER A 155 12.24 35.72 6.67
CA SER A 155 11.46 35.37 5.48
C SER A 155 9.98 35.54 5.82
N PRO A 156 9.20 36.36 5.09
CA PRO A 156 7.75 36.45 5.26
C PRO A 156 7.04 35.16 4.76
N PRO A 157 5.87 34.80 5.31
CA PRO A 157 5.04 33.68 4.82
C PRO A 157 4.10 34.15 3.68
N PRO A 158 3.40 33.23 2.97
CA PRO A 158 3.69 32.81 1.60
C PRO A 158 2.72 33.41 0.56
N GLU A 159 3.24 33.87 -0.58
CA GLU A 159 2.41 34.27 -1.72
C GLU A 159 2.28 33.12 -2.73
N ALA A 160 1.05 32.62 -2.81
CA ALA A 160 0.40 31.92 -3.93
C ALA A 160 1.29 31.52 -5.12
N ALA A 161 1.91 30.35 -5.04
CA ALA A 161 2.22 29.56 -6.23
C ALA A 161 1.10 28.53 -6.43
N THR A 162 0.08 28.92 -7.19
CA THR A 162 -0.81 27.96 -7.86
C THR A 162 0.03 27.19 -8.87
N THR A 163 0.53 26.03 -8.48
CA THR A 163 1.00 25.02 -9.42
C THR A 163 -0.23 24.23 -9.85
N ALA A 164 -0.52 24.24 -11.15
CA ALA A 164 -1.61 23.51 -11.75
C ALA A 164 -1.51 22.02 -11.39
N GLU A 165 -2.35 21.63 -10.44
CA GLU A 165 -2.48 20.29 -9.92
C GLU A 165 -2.97 19.34 -11.04
N SER A 166 -2.16 18.32 -11.36
CA SER A 166 -2.44 17.35 -12.42
C SER A 166 -3.84 16.73 -12.27
N PRO A 167 -4.59 16.47 -13.37
CA PRO A 167 -5.95 15.92 -13.31
C PRO A 167 -6.10 14.60 -12.53
N GLU A 168 -5.03 13.81 -12.49
CA GLU A 168 -4.96 12.56 -11.71
C GLU A 168 -4.88 12.79 -10.19
N LEU A 169 -4.33 13.92 -9.73
CA LEU A 169 -4.27 14.26 -8.30
C LEU A 169 -5.65 14.66 -7.76
N ARG A 170 -6.51 15.26 -8.60
CA ARG A 170 -7.91 15.59 -8.24
C ARG A 170 -8.79 14.36 -8.04
N LYS A 171 -8.50 13.24 -8.71
CA LYS A 171 -9.22 11.96 -8.51
C LYS A 171 -8.89 11.31 -7.16
N ASN A 172 -7.69 11.58 -6.63
CA ASN A 172 -7.21 11.04 -5.35
C ASN A 172 -7.32 12.06 -4.22
N ALA A 173 -8.20 13.07 -4.36
CA ALA A 173 -8.38 14.10 -3.35
C ALA A 173 -8.70 13.45 -1.99
N ALA A 174 -7.89 13.79 -1.00
CA ALA A 174 -8.11 13.35 0.36
C ALA A 174 -9.45 13.91 0.86
N ARG A 175 -10.27 13.07 1.49
CA ARG A 175 -11.51 13.50 2.16
C ARG A 175 -11.31 13.37 3.65
N THR A 176 -11.79 14.34 4.43
CA THR A 176 -11.73 14.30 5.89
C THR A 176 -13.14 14.15 6.45
N LEU A 177 -13.30 13.19 7.35
CA LEU A 177 -14.48 12.95 8.17
C LEU A 177 -14.16 13.34 9.60
N THR A 178 -15.04 14.10 10.23
CA THR A 178 -14.91 14.43 11.65
C THR A 178 -16.16 13.95 12.37
N GLY A 179 -15.97 13.35 13.54
CA GLY A 179 -17.07 12.94 14.39
C GLY A 179 -16.68 12.96 15.86
N GLU A 180 -17.69 13.07 16.70
CA GLU A 180 -17.54 13.08 18.14
C GLU A 180 -18.71 12.35 18.78
N GLN A 181 -18.40 11.48 19.74
CA GLN A 181 -19.39 10.73 20.50
C GLN A 181 -18.85 10.43 21.89
N ASP A 182 -19.66 10.65 22.92
CA ASP A 182 -19.33 10.34 24.32
C ASP A 182 -17.97 10.92 24.79
N GLY A 183 -17.59 12.09 24.27
CA GLY A 183 -16.31 12.77 24.57
C GLY A 183 -15.11 12.25 23.78
N VAL A 184 -15.29 11.25 22.91
CA VAL A 184 -14.28 10.75 21.97
C VAL A 184 -14.45 11.48 20.63
N ARG A 185 -13.42 12.19 20.18
CA ARG A 185 -13.41 12.89 18.88
C ARG A 185 -12.38 12.29 17.94
N ALA A 186 -12.78 12.06 16.69
CA ALA A 186 -11.88 11.59 15.64
C ALA A 186 -11.94 12.47 14.38
N ASP A 187 -10.78 12.74 13.81
CA ASP A 187 -10.62 13.23 12.44
C ASP A 187 -10.00 12.12 11.59
N LEU A 188 -10.72 11.64 10.59
CA LEU A 188 -10.28 10.59 9.67
C LEU A 188 -10.10 11.17 8.28
N THR A 189 -8.86 11.20 7.81
CA THR A 189 -8.53 11.56 6.42
C THR A 189 -8.35 10.30 5.59
N LEU A 190 -9.08 10.19 4.49
CA LEU A 190 -9.02 9.06 3.57
C LEU A 190 -8.50 9.51 2.20
N THR A 191 -7.62 8.70 1.61
CA THR A 191 -7.03 8.93 0.29
C THR A 191 -7.32 7.73 -0.60
N SER A 192 -8.02 7.96 -1.70
CA SER A 192 -8.31 6.90 -2.69
C SER A 192 -7.02 6.43 -3.34
N ARG A 193 -6.81 5.12 -3.45
CA ARG A 193 -5.75 4.48 -4.22
C ARG A 193 -6.28 3.72 -5.43
N GLY A 194 -7.51 4.03 -5.85
CA GLY A 194 -8.19 3.33 -6.94
C GLY A 194 -8.47 1.87 -6.57
N PRO A 195 -8.09 0.88 -7.41
CA PRO A 195 -8.41 -0.53 -7.18
C PRO A 195 -7.61 -1.16 -6.02
N GLU A 196 -6.57 -0.50 -5.52
CA GLU A 196 -5.76 -0.98 -4.39
C GLU A 196 -6.45 -0.75 -3.03
N GLY A 197 -7.56 -0.02 -3.01
CA GLY A 197 -8.33 0.29 -1.81
C GLY A 197 -8.18 1.73 -1.35
N THR A 198 -8.24 1.94 -0.03
CA THR A 198 -8.27 3.28 0.58
C THR A 198 -7.25 3.38 1.70
N ALA A 199 -6.36 4.37 1.62
CA ALA A 199 -5.47 4.71 2.72
C ALA A 199 -6.20 5.63 3.71
N ILE A 200 -5.96 5.46 5.01
CA ILE A 200 -6.57 6.29 6.04
C ILE A 200 -5.52 6.80 7.03
N VAL A 201 -5.75 8.01 7.52
CA VAL A 201 -5.05 8.61 8.66
C VAL A 201 -6.13 9.01 9.66
N VAL A 202 -6.09 8.41 10.85
CA VAL A 202 -7.06 8.65 11.92
C VAL A 202 -6.37 9.41 13.04
N ARG A 203 -6.95 10.54 13.41
CA ARG A 203 -6.53 11.36 14.54
C ARG A 203 -7.60 11.24 15.63
N LEU A 204 -7.29 10.59 16.75
CA LEU A 204 -8.26 10.26 17.80
C LEU A 204 -7.92 10.93 19.13
N SER A 205 -8.91 11.49 19.81
CA SER A 205 -8.77 12.19 21.09
C SER A 205 -9.90 11.81 22.06
N GLY A 206 -9.67 11.98 23.36
CA GLY A 206 -10.66 11.66 24.41
C GLY A 206 -10.76 10.18 24.80
N VAL A 207 -9.79 9.35 24.38
CA VAL A 207 -9.73 7.92 24.75
C VAL A 207 -8.76 7.71 25.93
N PRO A 208 -9.09 6.85 26.92
CA PRO A 208 -8.19 6.53 28.02
C PRO A 208 -6.86 5.91 27.55
N ASP A 209 -5.79 6.20 28.29
CA ASP A 209 -4.46 5.62 28.10
C ASP A 209 -4.50 4.08 28.14
N GLY A 210 -3.71 3.43 27.29
CA GLY A 210 -3.66 1.98 27.14
C GLY A 210 -4.86 1.35 26.43
N THR A 211 -5.81 2.14 25.90
CA THR A 211 -6.97 1.58 25.20
C THR A 211 -6.56 1.09 23.80
N SER A 212 -6.65 -0.23 23.56
CA SER A 212 -6.49 -0.79 22.23
C SER A 212 -7.71 -0.48 21.35
N CYS A 213 -7.47 0.28 20.29
CA CYS A 213 -8.45 0.72 19.29
C CYS A 213 -8.29 -0.06 17.98
N ARG A 214 -9.39 -0.20 17.24
CA ARG A 214 -9.47 -0.79 15.91
C ARG A 214 -10.36 0.08 15.04
N VAL A 215 -9.94 0.29 13.81
CA VAL A 215 -10.75 0.96 12.78
C VAL A 215 -11.14 -0.05 11.70
N THR A 216 -12.43 -0.09 11.39
CA THR A 216 -13.02 -1.00 10.41
C THR A 216 -13.81 -0.21 9.39
N ALA A 217 -13.49 -0.37 8.10
CA ALA A 217 -14.31 0.16 7.03
C ALA A 217 -15.55 -0.73 6.85
N VAL A 218 -16.71 -0.11 6.78
CA VAL A 218 -17.97 -0.81 6.53
C VAL A 218 -18.45 -0.42 5.14
N GLY A 219 -18.62 -1.42 4.27
CA GLY A 219 -19.10 -1.26 2.91
C GLY A 219 -20.62 -1.07 2.84
N LEU A 220 -21.10 -0.50 1.74
CA LEU A 220 -22.53 -0.32 1.44
C LEU A 220 -23.31 -1.64 1.38
N ASP A 221 -22.61 -2.75 1.16
CA ASP A 221 -23.13 -4.12 1.16
C ASP A 221 -23.10 -4.77 2.57
N GLY A 222 -22.66 -4.02 3.59
CA GLY A 222 -22.46 -4.50 4.95
C GLY A 222 -21.13 -5.24 5.17
N THR A 223 -20.29 -5.38 4.15
CA THR A 223 -18.96 -6.00 4.27
C THR A 223 -18.10 -5.19 5.24
N ARG A 224 -17.38 -5.87 6.13
CA ARG A 224 -16.51 -5.22 7.12
C ARG A 224 -15.06 -5.56 6.82
N ALA A 225 -14.27 -4.56 6.41
CA ALA A 225 -12.86 -4.72 6.11
C ALA A 225 -12.00 -4.01 7.17
N PRO A 226 -11.12 -4.72 7.90
CA PRO A 226 -10.27 -4.10 8.90
C PRO A 226 -9.31 -3.12 8.23
N ALA A 227 -9.23 -1.90 8.75
CA ALA A 227 -8.28 -0.89 8.28
C ALA A 227 -7.04 -0.75 9.18
N GLY A 228 -7.06 -1.45 10.33
CA GLY A 228 -5.94 -1.59 11.27
C GLY A 228 -6.34 -1.34 12.72
N GLY A 229 -5.35 -1.28 13.61
CA GLY A 229 -5.56 -1.01 15.03
C GLY A 229 -4.29 -0.50 15.69
N TRP A 230 -4.44 0.18 16.82
CA TRP A 230 -3.35 0.77 17.58
C TRP A 230 -3.71 0.80 19.07
N THR A 231 -2.70 0.94 19.93
CA THR A 231 -2.93 1.19 21.36
C THR A 231 -2.77 2.67 21.63
N ALA A 232 -3.66 3.21 22.44
CA ALA A 232 -3.64 4.60 22.85
C ALA A 232 -2.57 4.86 23.93
N ASP A 233 -1.29 4.78 23.57
CA ASP A 233 -0.19 4.89 24.54
C ASP A 233 0.21 6.35 24.80
N LYS A 234 0.33 6.71 26.08
CA LYS A 234 0.70 8.06 26.54
C LYS A 234 2.01 8.61 25.95
N ALA A 235 2.96 7.74 25.63
CA ALA A 235 4.25 8.11 25.03
C ALA A 235 4.08 8.67 23.60
N ASP A 236 3.12 8.14 22.84
CA ASP A 236 2.80 8.53 21.46
C ASP A 236 1.67 9.57 21.38
N TYR A 237 0.94 9.78 22.49
CA TYR A 237 -0.13 10.76 22.66
C TYR A 237 0.42 12.17 22.95
N HIS A 238 1.08 12.79 21.97
CA HIS A 238 1.46 14.19 22.10
C HIS A 238 0.21 15.10 22.08
N GLY A 239 -0.09 15.76 23.20
CA GLY A 239 -1.20 16.73 23.29
C GLY A 239 -2.61 16.11 23.33
N GLY A 240 -2.75 14.86 23.78
CA GLY A 240 -4.05 14.21 23.97
C GLY A 240 -4.68 13.66 22.69
N THR A 241 -3.88 13.50 21.64
CA THR A 241 -4.33 13.07 20.31
C THR A 241 -3.43 11.96 19.75
N ALA A 242 -3.97 10.78 19.49
CA ALA A 242 -3.30 9.71 18.72
C ALA A 242 -3.38 10.02 17.23
N THR A 243 -2.33 9.70 16.49
CA THR A 243 -2.41 9.59 15.02
C THR A 243 -2.07 8.17 14.60
N PHE A 244 -2.98 7.53 13.88
CA PHE A 244 -2.83 6.20 13.32
C PHE A 244 -2.90 6.26 11.79
N THR A 245 -2.05 5.49 11.11
CA THR A 245 -2.11 5.34 9.65
C THR A 245 -2.45 3.89 9.31
N GLY A 246 -3.47 3.70 8.49
CA GLY A 246 -3.99 2.40 8.10
C GLY A 246 -4.38 2.33 6.64
N GLN A 247 -4.81 1.14 6.21
CA GLN A 247 -5.23 0.88 4.84
C GLN A 247 -6.36 -0.16 4.86
N THR A 248 -7.34 -0.01 3.98
CA THR A 248 -8.42 -0.99 3.77
C THR A 248 -8.50 -1.39 2.30
N GLU A 249 -8.90 -2.63 2.07
CA GLU A 249 -9.14 -3.17 0.72
C GLU A 249 -10.40 -2.61 0.05
N LEU A 250 -11.31 -1.99 0.82
CA LEU A 250 -12.50 -1.34 0.25
C LEU A 250 -12.12 -0.04 -0.46
N THR A 251 -12.72 0.18 -1.63
CA THR A 251 -12.56 1.43 -2.38
C THR A 251 -13.41 2.53 -1.73
N ALA A 252 -12.94 3.79 -1.82
CA ALA A 252 -13.65 4.92 -1.21
C ALA A 252 -15.11 5.06 -1.66
N GLU A 253 -15.44 4.54 -2.85
CA GLU A 253 -16.79 4.58 -3.41
C GLU A 253 -17.73 3.53 -2.80
N SER A 254 -17.20 2.38 -2.36
CA SER A 254 -17.97 1.28 -1.78
C SER A 254 -18.14 1.37 -0.27
N ILE A 255 -17.51 2.34 0.39
CA ILE A 255 -17.56 2.53 1.85
C ILE A 255 -18.80 3.34 2.25
N GLU A 256 -19.55 2.82 3.22
CA GLU A 256 -20.64 3.51 3.92
C GLU A 256 -20.09 4.41 5.04
N GLY A 257 -19.11 3.89 5.81
CA GLY A 257 -18.49 4.61 6.91
C GLY A 257 -17.40 3.80 7.61
N PHE A 258 -16.88 4.37 8.69
CA PHE A 258 -15.84 3.76 9.52
C PHE A 258 -16.32 3.56 10.95
N ASP A 259 -16.10 2.35 11.46
CA ASP A 259 -16.38 1.94 12.83
C ASP A 259 -15.06 1.96 13.62
N ILE A 260 -14.94 2.88 14.57
CA ILE A 260 -13.83 2.92 15.54
C ILE A 260 -14.32 2.24 16.81
N SER A 261 -13.68 1.14 17.17
CA SER A 261 -14.07 0.28 18.30
C SER A 261 -12.86 -0.10 19.14
N THR A 262 -13.09 -0.55 20.36
CA THR A 262 -12.05 -1.19 21.18
C THR A 262 -11.71 -2.57 20.62
N SER A 263 -10.57 -3.14 21.01
CA SER A 263 -10.21 -4.53 20.71
C SER A 263 -11.25 -5.54 21.19
N THR A 264 -12.02 -5.19 22.23
CA THR A 264 -13.14 -5.97 22.77
C THR A 264 -14.45 -5.84 21.98
N GLY A 265 -14.46 -5.04 20.90
CA GLY A 265 -15.63 -4.85 20.02
C GLY A 265 -16.61 -3.77 20.50
N ARG A 266 -16.31 -3.03 21.57
CA ARG A 266 -17.15 -1.89 21.99
C ARG A 266 -16.93 -0.73 21.03
N ARG A 267 -17.97 -0.32 20.30
CA ARG A 267 -17.93 0.86 19.44
C ARG A 267 -17.68 2.13 20.28
N LEU A 268 -16.68 2.90 19.87
CA LEU A 268 -16.35 4.21 20.44
C LEU A 268 -16.97 5.33 19.60
N LEU A 269 -16.87 5.21 18.27
CA LEU A 269 -17.34 6.23 17.35
C LEU A 269 -17.68 5.62 15.99
N TRP A 270 -18.76 6.11 15.38
CA TRP A 270 -19.12 5.83 14.00
C TRP A 270 -18.92 7.10 13.16
N LEU A 271 -18.20 6.97 12.05
CA LEU A 271 -17.93 8.05 11.10
C LEU A 271 -18.59 7.73 9.75
N PRO A 272 -19.78 8.27 9.45
CA PRO A 272 -20.42 8.06 8.16
C PRO A 272 -19.63 8.77 7.04
N LEU A 273 -19.38 8.08 5.93
CA LEU A 273 -18.82 8.68 4.73
C LEU A 273 -19.93 9.30 3.85
N ARG A 274 -21.15 8.79 3.97
CA ARG A 274 -22.35 9.29 3.29
C ARG A 274 -23.45 9.54 4.33
N SER A 275 -24.10 10.70 4.25
CA SER A 275 -25.25 11.10 5.06
C SER A 275 -26.57 10.65 4.46
#